data_AF-A0A1C3UDP6-F1
#
_entry.id   AF-A0A1C3UDP6-F1
#
_cell.length_a   1.000
_cell.length_b   1.000
_cell.length_c   1.000
_cell.angle_alpha   90.00
_cell.angle_beta   90.00
_cell.angle_gamma   90.00
#
_symmetry.space_group_name_H-M   'P 1'
#
loop_
_entity.id
_entity.type
_entity.pdbx_description
1 polymer ?
#
loop_
_entity_poly.entity_id
_entity_poly.type
_entity_poly.pdbx_seq_one_letter_code
_entity_poly.pdbx_strand_id
1 'polypeptide(L)'
;MKWMLVVLVGGVTPVNTDLVFDKFADCLSAEEQMRKHYSDAFDAWDKWAAMNIERRRDYSKARDAQAKRLLGNVGTCVPHGDGTVVKPEASPSPPPSPKPSP
;
A
#
# COMPACT_ATOMS: atom_id res chain seq x y z
N MET A 1 -10.83 18.63 -12.97
CA MET A 1 -10.62 17.17 -12.84
C MET A 1 -10.16 16.91 -11.41
N LYS A 2 -10.79 15.95 -10.71
CA LYS A 2 -10.40 15.61 -9.34
C LYS A 2 -9.33 14.52 -9.34
N TRP A 3 -8.60 14.40 -8.23
CA TRP A 3 -7.56 13.42 -8.00
C TRP A 3 -7.87 12.64 -6.74
N MET A 4 -7.58 11.36 -6.71
CA MET A 4 -7.79 10.50 -5.54
C MET A 4 -6.47 9.86 -5.15
N LEU A 5 -6.17 9.83 -3.86
CA LEU A 5 -5.04 9.09 -3.34
C LEU A 5 -5.45 7.62 -3.15
N VAL A 6 -4.74 6.71 -3.79
CA VAL A 6 -4.89 5.25 -3.63
C VAL A 6 -3.63 4.71 -2.98
N VAL A 7 -3.78 3.74 -2.07
CA VAL A 7 -2.65 3.10 -1.41
C VAL A 7 -2.47 1.68 -1.93
N LEU A 8 -1.29 1.38 -2.45
CA LEU A 8 -0.86 0.03 -2.79
C LEU A 8 -0.29 -0.63 -1.55
N VAL A 9 -1.10 -1.47 -0.88
CA VAL A 9 -0.65 -2.25 0.28
C VAL A 9 0.25 -3.38 -0.22
N GLY A 10 1.44 -3.51 0.39
CA GLY A 10 2.45 -4.48 -0.03
C GLY A 10 2.92 -4.31 -1.48
N GLY A 11 2.75 -3.12 -2.05
CA GLY A 11 3.17 -2.75 -3.41
C GLY A 11 2.27 -3.25 -4.54
N VAL A 12 1.19 -3.99 -4.23
CA VAL A 12 0.40 -4.69 -5.26
C VAL A 12 -1.11 -4.54 -5.10
N THR A 13 -1.64 -4.41 -3.88
CA THR A 13 -3.09 -4.39 -3.64
C THR A 13 -3.57 -2.96 -3.48
N PRO A 14 -4.32 -2.40 -4.45
CA PRO A 14 -4.86 -1.05 -4.33
C PRO A 14 -6.00 -0.99 -3.32
N VAL A 15 -5.91 -0.01 -2.44
CA VAL A 15 -6.91 0.32 -1.41
C VAL A 15 -7.30 1.78 -1.63
N ASN A 16 -8.59 2.01 -1.83
CA ASN A 16 -9.13 3.36 -1.93
C ASN A 16 -9.09 4.03 -0.54
N THR A 17 -8.54 5.24 -0.47
CA THR A 17 -8.50 6.03 0.78
C THR A 17 -9.66 7.00 0.91
N ASP A 18 -10.45 7.17 -0.14
CA ASP A 18 -11.52 8.17 -0.29
C ASP A 18 -11.05 9.64 -0.13
N LEU A 19 -9.73 9.86 -0.13
CA LEU A 19 -9.14 11.19 -0.14
C LEU A 19 -9.16 11.75 -1.56
N VAL A 20 -10.06 12.70 -1.80
CA VAL A 20 -10.24 13.36 -3.09
C VAL A 20 -9.78 14.81 -3.02
N PHE A 21 -8.96 15.22 -3.99
CA PHE A 21 -8.34 16.52 -4.10
C PHE A 21 -8.73 17.19 -5.43
N ASP A 22 -8.94 18.51 -5.41
CA ASP A 22 -9.23 19.27 -6.63
C ASP A 22 -7.98 19.55 -7.46
N LYS A 23 -6.80 19.59 -6.83
CA LYS A 23 -5.52 19.82 -7.49
C LYS A 23 -4.60 18.62 -7.34
N PHE A 24 -3.87 18.33 -8.41
CA PHE A 24 -2.86 17.27 -8.41
C PHE A 24 -1.75 17.51 -7.37
N ALA A 25 -1.31 18.77 -7.23
CA ALA A 25 -0.28 19.17 -6.26
C ALA A 25 -0.67 18.89 -4.80
N ASP A 26 -1.96 19.03 -4.47
CA ASP A 26 -2.46 18.75 -3.12
C ASP A 26 -2.47 17.24 -2.86
N CYS A 27 -2.83 16.44 -3.87
CA CYS A 27 -2.74 14.98 -3.80
C CYS A 27 -1.29 14.50 -3.62
N LEU A 28 -0.34 15.06 -4.39
CA LEU A 28 1.09 14.71 -4.26
C LEU A 28 1.65 15.09 -2.88
N SER A 29 1.21 16.21 -2.33
CA SER A 29 1.60 16.63 -0.99
C SER A 29 1.07 15.65 0.07
N ALA A 30 -0.16 15.14 -0.10
CA ALA A 30 -0.71 14.10 0.76
C ALA A 30 0.03 12.75 0.62
N GLU A 31 0.40 12.37 -0.61
CA GLU A 31 1.23 11.19 -0.88
C GLU A 31 2.59 11.28 -0.16
N GLU A 32 3.25 12.43 -0.24
CA GLU A 32 4.53 12.66 0.43
C GLU A 32 4.39 12.61 1.97
N GLN A 33 3.36 13.22 2.52
CA GLN A 33 3.07 13.13 3.96
C GLN A 33 2.86 11.69 4.40
N MET A 34 2.11 10.90 3.62
CA MET A 34 1.88 9.50 3.91
C MET A 34 3.18 8.69 3.86
N ARG A 35 4.01 8.89 2.83
CA ARG A 35 5.32 8.25 2.70
C ARG A 35 6.21 8.58 3.90
N LYS A 36 6.22 9.85 4.33
CA LYS A 36 6.97 10.31 5.50
C LYS A 36 6.48 9.65 6.79
N HIS A 37 5.17 9.50 6.98
CA HIS A 37 4.63 8.80 8.15
C HIS A 37 5.11 7.35 8.24
N TYR A 38 5.15 6.63 7.11
CA TYR A 38 5.66 5.26 7.11
C TYR A 38 7.16 5.18 7.35
N SER A 39 7.97 6.11 6.80
CA SER A 39 9.41 6.15 7.07
C SER A 39 9.69 6.48 8.53
N ASP A 40 9.01 7.46 9.10
CA ASP A 40 9.21 7.88 10.49
C ASP A 40 8.83 6.75 11.46
N ALA A 41 7.74 6.02 11.17
CA ALA A 41 7.32 4.85 11.95
C ALA A 41 8.35 3.71 11.85
N PHE A 42 8.91 3.46 10.67
CA PHE A 42 9.97 2.46 10.48
C PHE A 42 11.23 2.85 11.25
N ASP A 43 11.69 4.10 11.15
CA ASP A 43 12.89 4.58 11.83
C ASP A 43 12.74 4.55 13.35
N ALA A 44 11.57 4.93 13.88
CA ALA A 44 11.28 4.82 15.30
C ALA A 44 11.33 3.37 15.78
N TRP A 45 10.75 2.45 15.00
CA TRP A 45 10.81 1.03 15.29
C TRP A 45 12.24 0.45 15.16
N ASP A 46 13.01 0.83 14.13
CA ASP A 46 14.38 0.35 13.88
C ASP A 46 15.31 0.75 15.03
N LYS A 47 15.18 1.99 15.54
CA LYS A 47 15.89 2.46 16.74
C LYS A 47 15.55 1.64 17.97
N TRP A 48 14.26 1.37 18.20
CA TRP A 48 13.84 0.50 19.31
C TRP A 48 14.39 -0.91 19.14
N ALA A 49 14.30 -1.49 17.94
CA ALA A 49 14.76 -2.85 17.64
C ALA A 49 16.28 -2.99 17.83
N ALA A 50 17.06 -1.99 17.43
CA ALA A 50 18.51 -1.98 17.59
C ALA A 50 18.94 -2.01 19.07
N MET A 51 18.11 -1.48 19.99
CA MET A 51 18.38 -1.50 21.43
C MET A 51 17.86 -2.76 22.13
N ASN A 52 16.83 -3.41 21.59
CA ASN A 52 16.08 -4.46 22.30
C ASN A 52 16.26 -5.86 21.69
N ILE A 53 16.77 -5.99 20.46
CA ILE A 53 17.00 -7.29 19.82
C ILE A 53 18.49 -7.62 19.85
N GLU A 54 18.89 -8.43 20.84
CA GLU A 54 20.29 -8.78 21.09
C GLU A 54 20.91 -9.62 19.96
N ARG A 55 20.12 -10.54 19.39
CA ARG A 55 20.60 -11.43 18.34
C ARG A 55 20.54 -10.73 16.99
N ARG A 56 21.72 -10.43 16.43
CA ARG A 56 21.89 -9.80 15.11
C ARG A 56 21.08 -10.47 13.99
N ARG A 57 20.98 -11.81 13.99
CA ARG A 57 20.22 -12.55 12.99
C ARG A 57 18.71 -12.28 13.11
N ASP A 58 18.21 -12.23 14.33
CA ASP A 58 16.79 -12.01 14.60
C ASP A 58 16.42 -10.55 14.32
N TYR A 59 17.33 -9.61 14.64
CA TYR A 59 17.22 -8.21 14.25
C TYR A 59 17.11 -8.06 12.72
N SER A 60 18.02 -8.68 11.97
CA SER A 60 18.02 -8.58 10.50
C SER A 60 16.73 -9.12 9.88
N LYS A 61 16.20 -10.22 10.40
CA LYS A 61 14.92 -10.80 9.93
C LYS A 61 13.72 -9.92 10.30
N ALA A 62 13.70 -9.41 11.53
CA ALA A 62 12.64 -8.51 11.99
C ALA A 62 12.62 -7.22 11.17
N ARG A 63 13.82 -6.69 10.86
CA ARG A 63 13.98 -5.47 10.05
C ARG A 63 13.44 -5.65 8.64
N ASP A 64 13.77 -6.77 7.99
CA ASP A 64 13.24 -7.09 6.66
C ASP A 64 11.71 -7.19 6.68
N ALA A 65 11.15 -7.90 7.67
CA ALA A 65 9.71 -8.05 7.82
C ALA A 65 8.99 -6.71 8.05
N GLN A 66 9.53 -5.84 8.90
CA GLN A 66 8.94 -4.53 9.17
C GLN A 66 9.13 -3.56 8.01
N ALA A 67 10.27 -3.60 7.32
CA ALA A 67 10.49 -2.82 6.11
C ALA A 67 9.44 -3.19 5.05
N LYS A 68 9.19 -4.48 4.84
CA LYS A 68 8.16 -4.94 3.90
C LYS A 68 6.76 -4.49 4.31
N ARG A 69 6.46 -4.45 5.61
CA ARG A 69 5.15 -4.05 6.13
C ARG A 69 4.89 -2.54 6.06
N LEU A 70 5.88 -1.73 6.42
CA LEU A 70 5.72 -0.28 6.53
C LEU A 70 6.11 0.44 5.24
N LEU A 71 7.26 0.10 4.65
CA LEU A 71 7.78 0.72 3.44
C LEU A 71 7.24 0.08 2.16
N GLY A 72 6.62 -1.10 2.26
CA GLY A 72 5.92 -1.72 1.13
C GLY A 72 4.61 -1.03 0.77
N ASN A 73 4.10 -0.10 1.58
CA ASN A 73 2.89 0.63 1.26
C ASN A 73 3.25 1.90 0.49
N VAL A 74 2.69 2.06 -0.71
CA VAL A 74 2.98 3.20 -1.58
C VAL A 74 1.68 3.92 -1.92
N GLY A 75 1.68 5.24 -1.80
CA GLY A 75 0.56 6.09 -2.22
C GLY A 75 0.71 6.44 -3.69
N THR A 76 -0.40 6.56 -4.41
CA THR A 76 -0.41 7.04 -5.79
C THR A 76 -1.63 7.89 -6.05
N CYS A 77 -1.41 9.04 -6.68
CA CYS A 77 -2.46 9.95 -7.11
C CYS A 77 -3.02 9.53 -8.47
N VAL A 78 -4.29 9.12 -8.50
CA VAL A 78 -5.00 8.73 -9.72
C VAL A 78 -6.07 9.76 -10.08
N PRO A 79 -6.38 9.98 -11.37
CA PRO A 79 -7.50 10.82 -11.76
C PRO A 79 -8.81 10.24 -11.24
N HIS A 80 -9.62 11.07 -10.60
CA HIS A 80 -10.96 10.74 -10.12
C HIS A 80 -12.00 11.45 -10.99
N GLY A 81 -12.59 10.71 -11.92
CA GLY A 81 -13.69 11.17 -12.77
C GLY A 81 -15.00 10.51 -12.39
N ASP A 82 -16.12 11.15 -12.74
CA ASP A 82 -17.48 10.79 -12.34
C ASP A 82 -18.01 9.48 -12.98
N GLY A 83 -17.15 8.68 -13.60
CA GLY A 83 -17.55 7.54 -14.43
C GLY A 83 -16.43 6.54 -14.65
N THR A 84 -16.06 5.84 -13.58
CA THR A 84 -15.61 4.43 -13.46
C THR A 84 -14.66 4.38 -12.28
N VAL A 85 -15.20 4.03 -11.11
CA VAL A 85 -14.41 3.46 -10.03
C VAL A 85 -13.68 2.26 -10.65
N VAL A 86 -12.37 2.37 -10.86
CA VAL A 86 -11.54 1.19 -11.12
C VAL A 86 -11.47 0.45 -9.80
N LYS A 87 -12.55 -0.28 -9.51
CA LYS A 87 -12.53 -1.39 -8.57
C LYS A 87 -11.39 -2.27 -9.06
N PRO A 88 -10.42 -2.67 -8.21
CA PRO A 88 -9.51 -3.74 -8.60
C PRO A 88 -10.40 -4.95 -8.89
N GLU A 89 -10.62 -5.20 -10.17
CA GLU A 89 -11.29 -6.39 -10.64
C GLU A 89 -10.35 -7.53 -10.25
N ALA A 90 -10.72 -8.23 -9.18
CA ALA A 90 -10.25 -9.58 -8.95
C ALA A 90 -10.41 -10.30 -10.28
N SER A 91 -9.30 -10.84 -10.82
CA SER A 91 -9.31 -11.57 -12.08
C SER A 91 -10.53 -12.48 -12.17
N PRO A 92 -11.25 -12.52 -13.31
CA PRO A 92 -12.34 -13.46 -13.47
C PRO A 92 -11.79 -14.86 -13.24
N SER A 93 -12.25 -15.49 -12.16
CA SER A 93 -12.00 -16.91 -11.92
C SER A 93 -12.55 -17.67 -13.13
N PRO A 94 -11.80 -18.60 -13.73
CA PRO A 94 -12.32 -19.38 -14.85
C PRO A 94 -13.58 -20.14 -14.40
N PRO A 95 -14.62 -20.23 -15.24
CA PRO A 95 -15.86 -20.93 -14.89
C PRO A 95 -15.56 -22.41 -14.58
N PRO A 96 -16.27 -23.02 -13.61
CA PRO A 96 -16.08 -24.43 -13.31
C PRO A 96 -16.44 -25.27 -14.55
N SER A 97 -15.49 -26.10 -15.00
CA SER A 97 -15.69 -27.02 -16.11
C SER A 97 -16.87 -27.97 -15.83
N PRO A 98 -17.76 -28.24 -16.82
CA PRO A 98 -18.81 -29.24 -16.65
C PRO A 98 -18.18 -30.61 -16.42
N LYS A 99 -18.54 -31.27 -15.32
CA LYS A 99 -18.26 -32.70 -15.13
C LYS A 99 -19.05 -33.49 -16.18
N PRO A 100 -18.41 -34.38 -16.97
CA PRO A 100 -19.15 -35.37 -17.73
C PRO A 100 -19.62 -36.49 -16.79
N SER A 101 -20.90 -36.83 -16.89
CA SER A 101 -21.50 -38.13 -16.56
C SER A 101 -22.46 -38.45 -17.70
N PRO A 102 -22.70 -39.72 -18.09
CA PRO A 102 -22.34 -40.99 -17.44
C PRO A 102 -21.21 -41.77 -18.13
#